data_AF-A0A5J4ZYY1-F1
#
_entry.id   AF-A0A5J4ZYY1-F1
#
_cell.length_a   1.000
_cell.length_b   1.000
_cell.length_c   1.000
_cell.angle_alpha   90.00
_cell.angle_beta   90.00
_cell.angle_gamma   90.00
#
_symmetry.space_group_name_H-M   'P 1'
#
loop_
_entity.id
_entity.type
_entity.pdbx_description
1 polymer ?
#
loop_
_entity_poly.entity_id
_entity_poly.type
_entity_poly.pdbx_seq_one_letter_code
_entity_poly.pdbx_strand_id
1 'polypeptide(L)'
;MFYCFFHLWLNILAELLCFGDREFYKDWWNAKTVEEYWRMWNMPVHKWMVRHIYFPCLRNGIPKGVTILIVFLVSAIFHELCIAVPCHIFKFWAFIGIMFQVPLVMVTNYLQDKFRNSMVGNMMFWCFFCILGQPMCLLLYYHDLMNRKVNGK
;
A
#
# COMPACT_ATOMS: atom_id res chain seq x y z
N MET A 1 10.16 -5.44 -8.88
CA MET A 1 8.83 -6.06 -8.66
C MET A 1 7.72 -5.27 -9.35
N PHE A 2 7.54 -3.97 -9.06
CA PHE A 2 6.48 -3.15 -9.65
C PHE A 2 6.39 -3.25 -11.18
N TYR A 3 7.48 -2.90 -11.87
CA TYR A 3 7.52 -2.88 -13.33
C TYR A 3 7.20 -4.25 -13.95
N CYS A 4 7.84 -5.32 -13.47
CA CYS A 4 7.62 -6.66 -14.00
C CYS A 4 6.16 -7.13 -13.87
N PHE A 5 5.50 -6.80 -12.75
CA PHE A 5 4.13 -7.24 -12.51
C PHE A 5 3.10 -6.28 -13.14
N PHE A 6 3.08 -5.02 -12.71
CA PHE A 6 2.05 -4.06 -13.14
C PHE A 6 2.22 -3.58 -14.58
N HIS A 7 3.46 -3.40 -15.04
CA HIS A 7 3.70 -2.92 -16.39
C HIS A 7 3.82 -4.07 -17.39
N LEU A 8 4.65 -5.08 -17.13
CA LEU A 8 4.84 -6.16 -18.12
C LEU A 8 3.73 -7.21 -18.04
N TRP A 9 3.60 -7.90 -16.89
CA TRP A 9 2.72 -9.05 -16.77
C TRP A 9 1.23 -8.71 -17.02
N LEU A 10 0.72 -7.65 -16.39
CA LEU A 10 -0.69 -7.27 -16.57
C LEU A 10 -1.00 -6.79 -18.01
N ASN A 11 -0.07 -6.12 -18.70
CA ASN A 11 -0.28 -5.74 -20.10
C ASN A 11 -0.21 -6.95 -21.03
N ILE A 12 0.70 -7.91 -20.79
CA ILE A 12 0.72 -9.17 -21.55
C ILE A 12 -0.61 -9.90 -21.38
N LEU A 13 -1.09 -10.03 -20.13
CA LEU A 13 -2.38 -10.68 -19.85
C LEU A 13 -3.55 -9.93 -20.50
N ALA A 14 -3.54 -8.59 -20.47
CA ALA A 14 -4.55 -7.77 -21.11
C ALA A 14 -4.57 -7.95 -22.63
N GLU A 15 -3.41 -8.08 -23.27
CA GLU A 15 -3.31 -8.37 -24.70
C GLU A 15 -3.89 -9.75 -25.03
N LEU A 16 -3.51 -10.77 -24.27
CA LEU A 16 -3.99 -12.15 -24.46
C LEU A 16 -5.52 -12.28 -24.27
N LEU A 17 -6.09 -11.48 -23.36
CA LEU A 17 -7.53 -11.48 -23.06
C LEU A 17 -8.31 -10.44 -23.88
N CYS A 18 -7.66 -9.72 -24.80
CA CYS A 18 -8.26 -8.61 -25.54
C CYS A 18 -8.92 -7.56 -24.61
N PHE A 19 -8.32 -7.32 -23.43
CA PHE A 19 -8.81 -6.38 -22.45
C PHE A 19 -8.34 -4.95 -22.76
N GLY A 20 -9.31 -4.05 -22.96
CA GLY A 20 -9.05 -2.67 -23.38
C GLY A 20 -8.67 -1.70 -22.26
N ASP A 21 -9.11 -1.93 -21.01
CA ASP A 21 -8.76 -1.05 -19.88
C ASP A 21 -7.40 -1.43 -19.29
N ARG A 22 -6.35 -0.75 -19.73
CA ARG A 22 -4.96 -1.01 -19.29
C ARG A 22 -4.48 -0.04 -18.21
N GLU A 23 -5.39 0.70 -17.58
CA GLU A 23 -5.06 1.64 -16.51
C GLU A 23 -4.79 0.91 -15.18
N PHE A 24 -3.67 0.19 -15.11
CA PHE A 24 -3.26 -0.57 -13.91
C PHE A 24 -2.61 0.29 -12.83
N TYR A 25 -2.00 1.41 -13.21
CA TYR A 25 -1.34 2.37 -12.32
C TYR A 25 -1.34 3.76 -12.98
N LYS A 26 -1.10 4.82 -12.20
CA LYS A 26 -0.92 6.21 -12.65
C LYS A 26 0.47 6.72 -12.28
N ASP A 27 0.75 7.99 -12.52
CA ASP A 27 2.05 8.65 -12.25
C ASP A 27 2.34 8.82 -10.75
N TRP A 28 2.31 7.73 -10.00
CA TRP A 28 2.45 7.67 -8.54
C TRP A 28 3.82 8.17 -8.07
N TRP A 29 4.85 8.14 -8.92
CA TRP A 29 6.18 8.65 -8.62
C TRP A 29 6.20 10.17 -8.41
N ASN A 30 5.22 10.88 -8.98
CA ASN A 30 5.02 12.32 -8.81
C ASN A 30 4.03 12.66 -7.69
N ALA A 31 3.59 11.67 -6.91
CA ALA A 31 2.66 11.89 -5.81
C ALA A 31 3.24 12.87 -4.78
N LYS A 32 2.43 13.83 -4.37
CA LYS A 32 2.81 14.88 -3.41
C LYS A 32 2.54 14.46 -1.98
N THR A 33 1.63 13.51 -1.78
CA THR A 33 1.31 12.96 -0.46
C THR A 33 1.27 11.44 -0.51
N VAL A 34 1.42 10.80 0.64
CA VAL A 34 1.35 9.34 0.73
C VAL A 34 -0.06 8.84 0.38
N GLU A 35 -1.10 9.63 0.66
CA GLU A 35 -2.47 9.34 0.24
C GLU A 35 -2.58 9.27 -1.29
N GLU A 36 -2.04 10.26 -2.00
CA GLU A 36 -2.06 10.31 -3.45
C GLU A 36 -1.33 9.11 -4.06
N TYR A 37 -0.19 8.73 -3.49
CA TYR A 37 0.56 7.54 -3.87
C TYR A 37 -0.31 6.26 -3.80
N TRP A 38 -0.98 6.01 -2.67
CA TRP A 38 -1.80 4.81 -2.48
C TRP A 38 -2.99 4.73 -3.43
N ARG A 39 -3.45 5.87 -3.95
CA ARG A 39 -4.54 5.95 -4.94
C ARG A 39 -4.06 5.71 -6.37
N MET A 40 -2.77 5.87 -6.65
CA MET A 40 -2.20 5.82 -8.00
C MET A 40 -1.36 4.56 -8.27
N TRP A 41 -0.78 3.95 -7.23
CA TRP A 41 0.13 2.81 -7.37
C TRP A 41 -0.53 1.56 -7.97
N ASN A 42 -1.71 1.18 -7.47
CA ASN A 42 -2.42 -0.04 -7.88
C ASN A 42 -3.90 0.28 -8.08
N MET A 43 -4.24 0.65 -9.31
CA MET A 43 -5.59 1.07 -9.67
C MET A 43 -6.63 -0.05 -9.50
N PRO A 44 -6.38 -1.32 -9.86
CA PRO A 44 -7.35 -2.40 -9.62
C PRO A 44 -7.74 -2.53 -8.15
N VAL A 45 -6.76 -2.59 -7.24
CA VAL A 45 -7.04 -2.69 -5.80
C VAL A 45 -7.68 -1.41 -5.28
N HIS A 46 -7.17 -0.24 -5.69
CA HIS A 46 -7.76 1.04 -5.29
C HIS A 46 -9.24 1.15 -5.70
N LYS A 47 -9.57 0.86 -6.97
CA LYS A 47 -10.94 0.85 -7.50
C LYS A 47 -11.81 -0.16 -6.73
N TRP A 48 -11.28 -1.34 -6.42
CA TRP A 48 -12.00 -2.37 -5.64
C TRP A 48 -12.31 -1.90 -4.21
N MET A 49 -11.32 -1.38 -3.48
CA MET A 49 -11.48 -0.87 -2.11
C MET A 49 -12.45 0.30 -2.07
N VAL A 50 -12.36 1.22 -3.03
CA VAL A 50 -13.25 2.38 -3.11
C VAL A 50 -14.71 1.94 -3.34
N ARG A 51 -14.92 1.01 -4.28
CA ARG A 51 -16.25 0.53 -4.64
C ARG A 51 -16.92 -0.32 -3.56
N HIS A 52 -16.18 -1.23 -2.92
CA HIS A 52 -16.75 -2.24 -2.04
C HIS A 52 -16.65 -1.92 -0.55
N ILE A 53 -15.78 -0.98 -0.17
CA ILE A 53 -15.55 -0.63 1.25
C ILE A 53 -15.84 0.86 1.46
N TYR A 54 -15.11 1.74 0.79
CA TYR A 54 -15.18 3.18 1.05
C TYR A 54 -16.58 3.76 0.82
N PHE A 55 -17.15 3.58 -0.38
CA PHE A 55 -18.48 4.14 -0.68
C PHE A 55 -19.61 3.51 0.15
N PRO A 56 -19.67 2.18 0.35
CA PRO A 56 -20.64 1.58 1.26
C PRO A 56 -20.56 2.12 2.69
N CYS A 57 -19.35 2.28 3.26
CA CYS A 57 -19.17 2.88 4.58
C CYS A 57 -19.71 4.31 4.64
N LEU A 58 -19.39 5.15 3.65
CA LEU A 58 -19.89 6.53 3.60
C LEU A 58 -21.42 6.59 3.43
N ARG A 59 -22.00 5.70 2.61
CA ARG A 59 -23.46 5.61 2.41
C ARG A 59 -24.18 5.20 3.70
N ASN A 60 -23.53 4.43 4.57
CA ASN A 60 -24.02 4.06 5.89
C ASN A 60 -23.80 5.14 6.96
N GLY A 61 -23.39 6.36 6.58
CA GLY A 61 -23.22 7.48 7.51
C GLY A 61 -21.94 7.44 8.34
N ILE A 62 -20.98 6.57 8.01
CA ILE A 62 -19.70 6.51 8.73
C ILE A 62 -18.86 7.76 8.39
N PRO A 63 -18.25 8.44 9.37
CA PRO A 63 -17.38 9.59 9.12
C PRO A 63 -16.21 9.24 8.19
N LYS A 64 -15.77 10.22 7.39
CA LYS A 64 -14.66 10.03 6.42
C LYS A 64 -13.39 9.48 7.07
N GLY A 65 -12.99 10.02 8.23
CA GLY A 65 -11.79 9.57 8.94
C GLY A 65 -11.86 8.11 9.38
N VAL A 66 -13.01 7.70 9.92
CA VAL A 66 -13.26 6.30 10.33
C VAL A 66 -13.29 5.39 9.10
N THR A 67 -13.87 5.85 7.99
CA THR A 67 -13.91 5.09 6.74
C THR A 67 -12.50 4.83 6.19
N ILE A 68 -11.62 5.83 6.22
CA ILE A 68 -10.22 5.67 5.82
C ILE A 68 -9.54 4.65 6.73
N LEU A 69 -9.75 4.72 8.05
CA LEU A 69 -9.20 3.75 8.99
C LEU A 69 -9.66 2.32 8.68
N ILE A 70 -10.95 2.12 8.37
CA ILE A 70 -11.50 0.81 7.97
C ILE A 70 -10.85 0.29 6.68
N VAL A 71 -10.69 1.15 5.68
CA VAL A 71 -10.02 0.79 4.41
C VAL A 71 -8.58 0.34 4.66
N PHE A 72 -7.81 1.09 5.48
CA PHE A 72 -6.45 0.70 5.84
C PHE A 72 -6.40 -0.58 6.68
N LEU A 73 -7.36 -0.78 7.59
CA LEU A 73 -7.44 -2.00 8.41
C LEU A 73 -7.70 -3.24 7.55
N VAL A 74 -8.68 -3.18 6.64
CA VAL A 74 -8.96 -4.29 5.73
C VAL A 74 -7.76 -4.57 4.85
N SER A 75 -7.11 -3.52 4.32
CA SER A 75 -5.87 -3.66 3.56
C SER A 75 -4.76 -4.34 4.38
N ALA A 76 -4.54 -3.93 5.62
CA ALA A 76 -3.52 -4.50 6.51
C ALA A 76 -3.74 -6.00 6.76
N ILE A 77 -5.00 -6.42 6.95
CA ILE A 77 -5.36 -7.83 7.12
C ILE A 77 -5.00 -8.63 5.86
N PHE A 78 -5.37 -8.14 4.66
CA PHE A 78 -5.01 -8.83 3.41
C PHE A 78 -3.50 -8.92 3.22
N HIS A 79 -2.74 -7.87 3.55
CA HIS A 79 -1.28 -7.90 3.44
C HIS A 79 -0.65 -8.92 4.40
N GLU A 80 -1.13 -9.01 5.66
CA GLU A 80 -0.67 -10.04 6.59
C GLU A 80 -1.00 -11.44 6.07
N LEU A 81 -2.22 -11.67 5.58
CA LEU A 81 -2.62 -12.99 5.05
C LEU A 81 -1.77 -13.41 3.84
N CYS A 82 -1.51 -12.49 2.91
CA CYS A 82 -0.70 -12.75 1.72
C CYS A 82 0.76 -13.14 2.06
N ILE A 83 1.30 -12.67 3.19
CA ILE A 83 2.67 -13.01 3.62
C ILE A 83 2.66 -14.21 4.58
N ALA A 84 1.76 -14.21 5.55
CA ALA A 84 1.73 -15.20 6.61
C ALA A 84 1.33 -16.59 6.12
N VAL A 85 0.40 -16.69 5.15
CA VAL A 85 -0.04 -17.99 4.63
C VAL A 85 1.09 -18.71 3.88
N PRO A 86 1.78 -18.12 2.89
CA PRO A 86 2.89 -18.79 2.22
C PRO A 86 4.11 -19.02 3.12
N CYS A 87 4.39 -18.10 4.05
CA CYS A 87 5.54 -18.22 4.95
C CYS A 87 5.26 -19.10 6.18
N HIS A 88 4.01 -19.47 6.44
CA HIS A 88 3.56 -20.14 7.67
C HIS A 88 4.11 -19.48 8.95
N ILE A 89 4.13 -18.14 8.95
CA ILE A 89 4.65 -17.29 10.04
C ILE A 89 3.65 -16.16 10.27
N PHE A 90 3.08 -16.10 11.47
CA PHE A 90 2.17 -15.04 11.89
C PHE A 90 2.90 -14.12 12.87
N LYS A 91 3.37 -12.97 12.37
CA LYS A 91 4.22 -12.03 13.13
C LYS A 91 3.69 -10.59 13.12
N PHE A 92 2.68 -10.29 12.32
CA PHE A 92 2.01 -8.98 12.25
C PHE A 92 2.90 -7.79 11.83
N TRP A 93 4.10 -8.04 11.30
CA TRP A 93 4.98 -6.96 10.84
C TRP A 93 4.36 -6.21 9.66
N ALA A 94 3.71 -6.92 8.74
CA ALA A 94 3.06 -6.30 7.59
C ALA A 94 1.79 -5.55 8.00
N PHE A 95 1.02 -6.13 8.93
CA PHE A 95 -0.13 -5.46 9.53
C PHE A 95 0.26 -4.10 10.15
N ILE A 96 1.28 -4.10 11.02
CA ILE A 96 1.76 -2.87 11.69
C ILE A 96 2.31 -1.89 10.65
N GLY A 97 3.07 -2.36 9.66
CA GLY A 97 3.64 -1.53 8.61
C GLY A 97 2.58 -0.78 7.79
N ILE A 98 1.46 -1.42 7.46
CA ILE A 98 0.34 -0.77 6.76
C ILE A 98 -0.44 0.17 7.69
N MET A 99 -0.70 -0.22 8.93
CA MET A 99 -1.41 0.65 9.88
C MET A 99 -0.60 1.92 10.23
N PHE A 100 0.73 1.82 10.27
CA PHE A 100 1.61 2.97 10.48
C PHE A 100 1.57 4.00 9.34
N GLN A 101 1.08 3.61 8.15
CA GLN A 101 0.87 4.56 7.05
C GLN A 101 -0.23 5.57 7.37
N VAL A 102 -1.18 5.26 8.26
CA VAL A 102 -2.30 6.16 8.57
C VAL A 102 -1.81 7.45 9.25
N PRO A 103 -1.00 7.40 10.34
CA PRO A 103 -0.32 8.59 10.87
C PRO A 103 0.53 9.33 9.83
N LEU A 104 1.26 8.58 8.98
CA LEU A 104 2.13 9.17 7.96
C LEU A 104 1.32 9.97 6.92
N VAL A 105 0.16 9.49 6.51
CA VAL A 105 -0.77 10.22 5.64
C VAL A 105 -1.22 11.52 6.31
N MET A 106 -1.57 11.50 7.60
CA MET A 106 -1.95 12.72 8.32
C MET A 106 -0.80 13.73 8.39
N VAL A 107 0.41 13.27 8.70
CA VAL A 107 1.61 14.13 8.75
C VAL A 107 1.94 14.71 7.39
N THR A 108 1.93 13.90 6.33
CA THR A 108 2.25 14.36 4.97
C THR A 108 1.20 15.33 4.43
N ASN A 109 -0.09 15.11 4.70
CA ASN A 109 -1.15 16.06 4.36
C ASN A 109 -1.00 17.37 5.15
N TYR A 110 -0.74 17.32 6.46
CA TYR A 110 -0.49 18.52 7.27
C TYR A 110 0.72 19.33 6.77
N LEU A 111 1.82 18.66 6.43
CA LEU A 111 3.02 19.32 5.92
C LEU A 111 2.79 19.92 4.53
N GLN A 112 2.03 19.23 3.68
CA GLN A 112 1.64 19.73 2.37
C GLN A 112 0.81 21.02 2.48
N ASP A 113 -0.16 21.06 3.39
CA ASP A 113 -0.98 22.25 3.65
C ASP A 113 -0.14 23.41 4.22
N LYS A 114 0.81 23.10 5.11
CA LYS A 114 1.66 24.10 5.77
C LYS A 114 2.70 24.72 4.83
N PHE A 115 3.41 23.90 4.06
CA PHE A 115 4.55 24.38 3.26
C PHE A 115 4.16 24.77 1.84
N ARG A 116 2.95 24.43 1.35
CA ARG A 116 2.42 24.68 -0.02
C ARG A 116 3.33 24.25 -1.18
N ASN A 117 4.53 23.75 -0.90
CA ASN A 117 5.53 23.31 -1.86
C ASN A 117 5.36 21.80 -2.06
N SER A 118 4.97 21.42 -3.27
CA SER A 118 4.70 20.03 -3.64
C SER A 118 5.91 19.10 -3.55
N MET A 119 7.14 19.63 -3.55
CA MET A 119 8.35 18.81 -3.53
C MET A 119 8.63 18.21 -2.15
N VAL A 120 8.30 18.91 -1.05
CA VAL A 120 8.63 18.43 0.31
C VAL A 120 7.88 17.13 0.61
N GLY A 121 6.60 17.07 0.27
CA GLY A 121 5.79 15.86 0.44
C GLY A 121 6.28 14.69 -0.42
N ASN A 122 6.67 14.95 -1.67
CA ASN A 122 7.25 13.93 -2.56
C ASN A 122 8.60 13.40 -2.03
N MET A 123 9.49 14.28 -1.57
CA MET A 123 10.77 13.88 -0.98
C MET A 123 10.58 13.02 0.28
N MET A 124 9.67 13.41 1.18
CA MET A 124 9.36 12.61 2.37
C MET A 124 8.75 11.26 2.00
N PHE A 125 7.87 11.23 1.00
CA PHE A 125 7.33 9.98 0.46
C PHE A 125 8.46 9.05 -0.01
N TRP A 126 9.40 9.54 -0.84
CA TRP A 126 10.53 8.72 -1.32
C TRP A 126 11.44 8.26 -0.20
N CYS A 127 11.78 9.12 0.77
CA CYS A 127 12.57 8.73 1.94
C CYS A 127 11.88 7.61 2.72
N PHE A 128 10.58 7.74 2.99
CA PHE A 128 9.83 6.73 3.73
C PHE A 128 9.66 5.44 2.92
N PHE A 129 9.32 5.55 1.64
CA PHE A 129 9.11 4.43 0.74
C PHE A 129 10.36 3.57 0.56
N CYS A 130 11.52 4.20 0.36
CA CYS A 130 12.79 3.51 0.15
C CYS A 130 13.38 2.91 1.42
N ILE A 131 13.19 3.55 2.58
CA ILE A 131 13.89 3.17 3.82
C ILE A 131 12.97 2.43 4.79
N LEU A 132 11.86 3.04 5.19
CA LEU A 132 11.07 2.61 6.35
C LEU A 132 9.82 1.80 6.02
N GLY A 133 9.30 1.90 4.79
CA GLY A 133 8.03 1.30 4.41
C GLY A 133 8.12 -0.20 4.12
N GLN A 134 7.81 -0.57 2.88
CA GLN A 134 7.75 -1.96 2.43
C GLN A 134 9.10 -2.72 2.55
N PRO A 135 10.26 -2.11 2.25
CA PRO A 135 11.55 -2.79 2.35
C PRO A 135 11.89 -3.25 3.78
N MET A 136 11.67 -2.39 4.78
CA MET A 136 11.95 -2.73 6.18
C MET A 136 11.09 -3.90 6.67
N CYS A 137 9.79 -3.88 6.35
CA CYS A 137 8.89 -4.98 6.70
C CYS A 137 9.37 -6.31 6.10
N LEU A 138 9.82 -6.30 4.84
CA LEU A 138 10.28 -7.48 4.14
C LEU A 138 11.62 -8.00 4.71
N LEU A 139 12.52 -7.10 5.09
CA LEU A 139 13.76 -7.43 5.78
C LEU A 139 13.51 -8.06 7.15
N LEU A 140 12.56 -7.54 7.92
CA LEU A 140 12.17 -8.10 9.22
C LEU A 140 11.60 -9.52 9.09
N TYR A 141 10.69 -9.75 8.13
CA TYR A 141 10.19 -11.10 7.84
C TYR A 141 11.30 -12.05 7.40
N TYR A 142 12.21 -11.59 6.54
CA TYR A 142 13.34 -12.39 6.09
C TYR A 142 14.26 -12.77 7.25
N HIS A 143 14.60 -11.81 8.11
CA HIS A 143 15.41 -12.04 9.30
C HIS A 143 14.75 -13.06 10.25
N ASP A 144 13.46 -12.90 10.54
CA ASP A 144 12.71 -13.84 11.38
C ASP A 144 12.64 -15.26 10.78
N LEU A 145 12.43 -15.37 9.47
CA LEU A 145 12.42 -16.66 8.77
C LEU A 145 13.79 -17.34 8.83
N MET A 146 14.87 -16.59 8.62
CA MET A 146 16.23 -17.13 8.67
C MET A 146 16.62 -17.56 10.09
N ASN A 147 16.28 -16.77 11.12
CA ASN A 147 16.54 -17.14 12.51
C ASN A 147 15.74 -18.38 12.93
N ARG A 148 14.51 -18.55 12.43
CA ARG A 148 13.74 -19.78 12.67
C ARG A 148 14.41 -21.02 12.06
N LYS A 149 15.02 -20.89 10.88
CA LYS A 149 15.78 -22.00 10.25
C LYS A 149 17.05 -22.36 11.02
N VAL A 150 17.69 -21.37 11.66
CA VAL A 150 18.88 -21.59 12.48
C VAL A 150 18.53 -22.27 13.81
N ASN A 151 17.46 -21.82 14.48
CA ASN A 151 17.02 -22.38 15.78
C ASN A 151 16.21 -23.68 15.67
N GLY A 152 15.82 -24.09 14.47
CA GLY A 152 15.11 -25.34 14.19
C GLY A 152 16.02 -26.51 13.79
N LYS A 153 17.34 -26.32 13.85
CA LYS A 153 18.36 -27.37 13.89
C LYS A 153 18.84 -27.53 15.32
#